data_AF-A0A2V8D6H7-F1
#
_entry.id   AF-A0A2V8D6H7-F1
#
_cell.length_a   1.000
_cell.length_b   1.000
_cell.length_c   1.000
_cell.angle_alpha   90.00
_cell.angle_beta   90.00
_cell.angle_gamma   90.00
#
_symmetry.space_group_name_H-M   'P 1'
#
loop_
_entity.id
_entity.type
_entity.pdbx_description
1 polymer ?
#
loop_
_entity_poly.entity_id
_entity_poly.type
_entity_poly.pdbx_seq_one_letter_code
_entity_poly.pdbx_strand_id
1 'polypeptide(L)'
;AFSVLLLLGGIWTARDMPVDVFPDLTAPTVTILTEGHGMAPEEMESLVTFPLESAINGASSVRRVRSATALGIAVVWVEFDWGTDIFLARQIVAEKLALVGGTLPP
;
A
#
# COMPACT_ATOMS: atom_id res chain seq x y z
N ALA A 1 -50.53 -4.14 -4.75
CA ALA A 1 -49.92 -4.61 -3.48
C ALA A 1 -48.40 -4.74 -3.62
N PHE A 2 -47.90 -5.61 -4.51
CA PHE A 2 -46.46 -5.81 -4.73
C PHE A 2 -45.70 -4.52 -5.10
N SER A 3 -46.27 -3.71 -5.99
CA SER A 3 -45.73 -2.39 -6.38
C SER A 3 -45.64 -1.39 -5.22
N VAL A 4 -46.57 -1.44 -4.26
CA VAL A 4 -46.53 -0.58 -3.06
C VAL A 4 -45.42 -1.03 -2.11
N LEU A 5 -45.21 -2.35 -1.97
CA LEU A 5 -44.11 -2.89 -1.16
C LEU A 5 -42.74 -2.53 -1.74
N LEU A 6 -42.58 -2.58 -3.07
CA LEU A 6 -41.35 -2.15 -3.74
C LEU A 6 -41.08 -0.65 -3.55
N LEU A 7 -42.11 0.19 -3.62
CA LEU A 7 -41.96 1.63 -3.37
C LEU A 7 -41.55 1.93 -1.93
N LEU A 8 -42.17 1.26 -0.95
CA LEU A 8 -41.81 1.42 0.46
C LEU A 8 -40.37 0.94 0.74
N GLY A 9 -39.97 -0.19 0.18
CA GLY A 9 -38.59 -0.70 0.31
C GLY A 9 -37.56 0.21 -0.38
N GLY A 10 -37.91 0.78 -1.53
CA GLY A 10 -37.07 1.75 -2.23
C GLY A 10 -36.87 3.04 -1.44
N ILE A 11 -37.94 3.61 -0.86
CA ILE A 11 -37.86 4.80 -0.02
C ILE A 11 -37.01 4.53 1.23
N TRP A 12 -37.18 3.37 1.85
CA TRP A 12 -36.40 2.99 3.03
C TRP A 12 -34.91 2.88 2.70
N THR A 13 -34.57 2.17 1.63
CA THR A 13 -33.18 2.01 1.17
C THR A 13 -32.55 3.35 0.75
N ALA A 14 -33.31 4.20 0.04
CA ALA A 14 -32.82 5.50 -0.40
C ALA A 14 -32.57 6.48 0.75
N ARG A 15 -33.28 6.32 1.88
CA ARG A 15 -33.09 7.15 3.08
C ARG A 15 -31.76 6.86 3.78
N ASP A 16 -31.36 5.58 3.82
CA ASP A 16 -30.18 5.12 4.57
C ASP A 16 -28.95 4.90 3.67
N MET A 17 -29.07 5.14 2.36
CA MET A 17 -27.96 4.99 1.42
C MET A 17 -26.88 6.05 1.68
N PRO A 18 -25.62 5.66 1.94
CA PRO A 18 -24.54 6.61 2.12
C PRO A 18 -24.31 7.37 0.81
N VAL A 19 -24.33 8.70 0.90
CA VAL A 19 -24.04 9.59 -0.22
C VAL A 19 -22.61 10.09 -0.04
N ASP A 20 -21.74 9.72 -0.97
CA ASP A 20 -20.38 10.23 -1.04
C ASP A 20 -20.12 10.81 -2.44
N VAL A 21 -19.22 11.78 -2.53
CA VAL A 21 -18.86 12.43 -3.80
C VAL A 21 -18.09 11.45 -4.69
N PHE A 22 -17.31 10.56 -4.07
CA PHE A 22 -16.56 9.51 -4.73
C PHE A 22 -16.75 8.18 -4.00
N PRO A 23 -16.65 7.04 -4.71
CA PRO A 23 -16.48 5.76 -4.02
C PRO A 23 -15.18 5.76 -3.22
N ASP A 24 -14.98 4.76 -2.36
CA ASP A 24 -13.69 4.58 -1.68
C ASP A 24 -12.58 4.31 -2.72
N LEU A 25 -11.69 5.30 -2.88
CA LEU A 25 -10.52 5.26 -3.76
C LEU A 25 -9.22 5.05 -2.97
N THR A 26 -9.30 4.64 -1.71
CA THR A 26 -8.12 4.36 -0.88
C THR A 26 -7.59 2.96 -1.15
N ALA A 27 -6.54 2.88 -1.96
CA ALA A 27 -5.82 1.62 -2.13
C ALA A 27 -5.04 1.28 -0.85
N PRO A 28 -5.08 0.02 -0.36
CA PRO A 28 -4.27 -0.39 0.78
C PRO A 28 -2.79 -0.18 0.46
N THR A 29 -2.12 0.65 1.27
CA THR A 29 -0.75 1.08 1.02
C THR A 29 0.09 0.89 2.26
N VAL A 30 1.24 0.23 2.11
CA VAL A 30 2.24 0.10 3.17
C VAL A 30 3.45 0.96 2.80
N THR A 31 3.87 1.83 3.72
CA THR A 31 5.03 2.69 3.53
C THR A 31 6.21 2.12 4.30
N ILE A 32 7.33 1.97 3.62
CA ILE A 32 8.62 1.58 4.21
C ILE A 32 9.49 2.83 4.23
N LEU A 33 9.94 3.23 5.42
CA LEU A 33 10.87 4.32 5.62
C LEU A 33 12.23 3.74 5.98
N THR A 34 13.28 4.14 5.27
CA THR A 34 14.64 3.68 5.54
C THR A 34 15.57 4.87 5.65
N GLU A 35 16.45 4.84 6.64
CA GLU A 35 17.45 5.87 6.91
C GLU A 35 18.84 5.28 6.67
N GLY A 36 19.67 5.98 5.90
CA GLY A 36 21.04 5.59 5.58
C GLY A 36 22.01 6.70 5.96
N HIS A 37 22.60 6.61 7.16
CA HIS A 37 23.49 7.59 7.81
C HIS A 37 24.36 8.47 6.88
N GLY A 38 23.80 9.56 6.34
CA GLY A 38 24.53 10.48 5.47
C GLY A 38 24.91 9.94 4.09
N MET A 39 24.31 8.83 3.65
CA MET A 39 24.52 8.28 2.30
C MET A 39 24.14 9.32 1.24
N ALA A 40 24.96 9.38 0.18
CA ALA A 40 24.60 10.13 -1.02
C ALA A 40 23.33 9.53 -1.63
N PRO A 41 22.45 10.34 -2.26
CA PRO A 41 21.22 9.85 -2.87
C PRO A 41 21.44 8.67 -3.84
N GLU A 42 22.51 8.71 -4.62
CA GLU A 42 22.86 7.67 -5.59
C GLU A 42 23.27 6.34 -4.93
N GLU A 43 24.05 6.42 -3.85
CA GLU A 43 24.42 5.23 -3.06
C GLU A 43 23.19 4.66 -2.34
N MET A 44 22.37 5.52 -1.74
CA MET A 44 21.14 5.10 -1.07
C MET A 44 20.18 4.41 -2.05
N GLU A 45 20.04 4.93 -3.26
CA GLU A 45 19.18 4.35 -4.29
C GLU A 45 19.70 2.98 -4.73
N SER A 46 20.99 2.88 -5.04
CA SER A 46 21.60 1.65 -5.55
C SER A 46 21.71 0.54 -4.50
N LEU A 47 22.10 0.88 -3.27
CA LEU A 47 22.41 -0.09 -2.21
C LEU A 47 21.20 -0.43 -1.34
N VAL A 48 20.22 0.46 -1.23
CA VAL A 48 19.07 0.27 -0.33
C VAL A 48 17.76 0.26 -1.10
N THR A 49 17.42 1.35 -1.78
CA THR A 49 16.09 1.49 -2.41
C THR A 49 15.84 0.45 -3.49
N PHE A 50 16.81 0.21 -4.38
CA PHE A 50 16.65 -0.72 -5.50
C PHE A 50 16.53 -2.19 -5.05
N PRO A 51 17.39 -2.72 -4.16
CA PRO A 51 17.21 -4.06 -3.60
C PRO A 51 15.88 -4.23 -2.86
N LEU A 52 15.48 -3.19 -2.11
CA LEU A 52 14.22 -3.18 -1.36
C LEU A 52 13.01 -3.25 -2.30
N GLU A 53 12.99 -2.40 -3.31
CA GLU A 53 11.92 -2.37 -4.32
C GLU A 53 11.84 -3.70 -5.08
N SER A 54 12.98 -4.23 -5.52
CA SER A 54 13.06 -5.49 -6.25
C SER A 54 12.51 -6.66 -5.43
N ALA A 55 12.82 -6.73 -4.14
CA ALA A 55 12.33 -7.78 -3.26
C ALA A 55 10.81 -7.70 -3.00
N ILE A 56 10.26 -6.48 -2.98
CA ILE A 56 8.84 -6.24 -2.74
C ILE A 56 8.00 -6.40 -4.02
N ASN A 57 8.54 -6.07 -5.19
CA ASN A 57 7.83 -6.20 -6.47
C ASN A 57 7.31 -7.63 -6.75
N GLY A 58 7.90 -8.66 -6.13
CA GLY A 58 7.45 -10.06 -6.25
C GLY A 58 6.51 -10.54 -5.13
N ALA A 59 6.01 -9.65 -4.28
CA ALA A 59 5.13 -10.03 -3.18
C ALA A 59 3.66 -10.20 -3.62
N SER A 60 2.92 -11.08 -2.91
CA SER A 60 1.52 -11.37 -3.25
C SER A 60 0.67 -10.11 -3.16
N SER A 61 -0.25 -9.95 -4.13
CA SER A 61 -1.26 -8.89 -4.14
C SER A 61 -0.70 -7.46 -4.21
N VAL A 62 0.60 -7.31 -4.52
CA VAL A 62 1.20 -6.01 -4.81
C VAL A 62 0.80 -5.60 -6.22
N ARG A 63 0.19 -4.42 -6.32
CA ARG A 63 -0.26 -3.81 -7.57
C ARG A 63 0.79 -2.87 -8.14
N ARG A 64 1.43 -2.09 -7.27
CA ARG A 64 2.40 -1.07 -7.66
C ARG A 64 3.35 -0.77 -6.52
N VAL A 65 4.66 -0.71 -6.83
CA VAL A 65 5.67 -0.18 -5.93
C VAL A 65 6.15 1.16 -6.49
N ARG A 66 6.32 2.15 -5.63
CA ARG A 66 6.96 3.43 -5.96
C ARG A 66 7.95 3.77 -4.89
N SER A 67 9.04 4.38 -5.28
CA SER A 67 10.08 4.80 -4.35
C SER A 67 10.48 6.25 -4.61
N ALA A 68 10.99 6.90 -3.57
CA ALA A 68 11.65 8.19 -3.62
C ALA A 68 12.85 8.15 -2.69
N THR A 69 14.02 8.51 -3.21
CA THR A 69 15.27 8.54 -2.46
C THR A 69 15.78 9.96 -2.39
N ALA A 70 16.25 10.36 -1.22
CA ALA A 70 16.93 11.63 -0.97
C ALA A 70 18.13 11.38 -0.05
N LEU A 71 18.83 12.45 0.33
CA LEU A 71 20.05 12.36 1.12
C LEU A 71 19.79 11.64 2.47
N GLY A 72 20.39 10.47 2.62
CA GLY A 72 20.24 9.60 3.78
C GLY A 72 18.84 9.08 4.10
N ILE A 73 17.88 9.19 3.17
CA ILE A 73 16.51 8.69 3.38
C ILE A 73 15.93 8.08 2.11
N ALA A 74 15.22 6.97 2.26
CA ALA A 74 14.43 6.36 1.21
C ALA A 74 13.00 6.09 1.70
N VAL A 75 12.03 6.39 0.85
CA VAL A 75 10.61 6.12 1.08
C VAL A 75 10.11 5.20 -0.02
N VAL A 76 9.54 4.05 0.36
CA VAL A 76 8.94 3.11 -0.58
C VAL A 76 7.47 2.92 -0.25
N TRP A 77 6.60 3.22 -1.21
CA TRP A 77 5.17 2.99 -1.14
C TRP A 77 4.82 1.70 -1.88
N VAL A 78 4.22 0.77 -1.15
CA VAL A 78 3.77 -0.52 -1.66
C VAL A 78 2.25 -0.52 -1.68
N GLU A 79 1.69 -0.39 -2.88
CA GLU A 79 0.25 -0.43 -3.08
C GLU A 79 -0.19 -1.86 -3.38
N PHE A 80 -1.18 -2.32 -2.61
CA PHE A 80 -1.80 -3.62 -2.77
C PHE A 80 -3.13 -3.52 -3.50
N ASP A 81 -3.61 -4.65 -4.03
CA ASP A 81 -4.92 -4.76 -4.67
C ASP A 81 -6.07 -4.27 -3.81
N TRP A 82 -7.15 -3.83 -4.48
CA TRP A 82 -8.32 -3.29 -3.81
C TRP A 82 -8.97 -4.36 -2.93
N GLY A 83 -9.38 -3.98 -1.71
CA GLY A 83 -9.96 -4.91 -0.74
C GLY A 83 -8.95 -5.83 -0.03
N THR A 84 -7.64 -5.67 -0.28
CA THR A 84 -6.61 -6.36 0.51
C THR A 84 -6.65 -5.88 1.96
N ASP A 85 -6.65 -6.81 2.90
CA ASP A 85 -6.56 -6.48 4.32
C ASP A 85 -5.19 -5.83 4.63
N ILE A 86 -5.22 -4.66 5.27
CA ILE A 86 -4.00 -3.87 5.53
C ILE A 86 -3.03 -4.58 6.50
N PHE A 87 -3.54 -5.41 7.41
CA PHE A 87 -2.69 -6.17 8.33
C PHE A 87 -1.98 -7.32 7.60
N LEU A 88 -2.69 -8.00 6.69
CA LEU A 88 -2.08 -8.99 5.81
C LEU A 88 -1.01 -8.36 4.90
N ALA A 89 -1.34 -7.22 4.27
CA ALA A 89 -0.39 -6.46 3.45
C ALA A 89 0.88 -6.11 4.23
N ARG A 90 0.73 -5.61 5.46
CA ARG A 90 1.86 -5.30 6.35
C ARG A 90 2.65 -6.54 6.74
N GLN A 91 1.99 -7.67 6.98
CA GLN A 91 2.67 -8.94 7.28
C GLN A 91 3.52 -9.40 6.10
N ILE A 92 2.97 -9.38 4.88
CA ILE A 92 3.69 -9.73 3.65
C ILE A 92 4.93 -8.85 3.50
N VAL A 93 4.79 -7.53 3.69
CA VAL A 93 5.93 -6.60 3.65
C VAL A 93 6.97 -6.95 4.71
N ALA A 94 6.57 -7.20 5.95
CA ALA A 94 7.48 -7.55 7.04
C ALA A 94 8.25 -8.86 6.75
N GLU A 95 7.59 -9.87 6.19
CA GLU A 95 8.23 -11.14 5.78
C GLU A 95 9.27 -10.91 4.68
N LYS A 96 8.97 -10.06 3.69
CA LYS A 96 9.93 -9.72 2.64
C LYS A 96 11.11 -8.91 3.16
N LEU A 97 10.86 -7.94 4.04
CA LEU A 97 11.91 -7.14 4.68
C LEU A 97 12.88 -8.03 5.48
N ALA A 98 12.36 -9.03 6.19
CA ALA A 98 13.19 -9.95 6.95
C ALA A 98 14.17 -10.76 6.08
N LEU A 99 13.82 -11.03 4.82
CA LEU A 99 14.69 -11.73 3.87
C LEU A 99 15.81 -10.84 3.30
N VAL A 100 15.56 -9.53 3.20
CA VAL A 100 16.47 -8.56 2.57
C VAL A 100 17.32 -7.83 3.61
N GLY A 101 16.92 -7.80 4.88
CA GLY A 101 17.63 -7.07 5.93
C GLY A 101 19.11 -7.44 6.07
N GLY A 102 19.49 -8.68 5.73
CA GLY A 102 20.89 -9.13 5.75
C GLY A 102 21.75 -8.64 4.57
N THR A 103 21.13 -8.13 3.49
CA THR A 103 21.85 -7.61 2.31
C THR A 103 21.97 -6.08 2.32
N LEU A 104 21.27 -5.42 3.23
CA LEU A 104 21.33 -3.97 3.36
C LEU A 104 22.60 -3.53 4.10
N PRO A 105 23.16 -2.36 3.78
CA PRO A 105 24.24 -1.76 4.54
C PRO A 105 23.82 -1.51 6.01
N PRO A 106 24.78 -1.52 6.95
CA PRO A 106 24.53 -1.27 8.38
C PRO A 106 24.13 0.17 8.69
#